data_AF-X1PJ46-F1
#
_entry.id   AF-X1PJ46-F1
#
_cell.length_a   1.000
_cell.length_b   1.000
_cell.length_c   1.000
_cell.angle_alpha   90.00
_cell.angle_beta   90.00
_cell.angle_gamma   90.00
#
_symmetry.space_group_name_H-M   'P 1'
#
loop_
_entity.id
_entity.type
_entity.pdbx_description
1 polymer ?
#
loop_
_entity_poly.entity_id
_entity_poly.type
_entity_poly.pdbx_seq_one_letter_code
_entity_poly.pdbx_strand_id
1 'polypeptide(L)' 'VGLLPPQCVALTHINVMVEEMAVEAALTGDPTMVFRAIAYDPLTAAVLSLAEIKDMVNEMLQQNRDYLPQFKHFRV' A
#
# COMPACT_ATOMS: atom_id res chain seq x y z
N VAL A 1 -24.31 8.49 11.43
CA VAL A 1 -23.32 9.59 11.38
C VAL A 1 -23.53 10.34 10.07
N GLY A 2 -23.53 11.68 10.08
CA GLY A 2 -23.86 12.52 8.90
C GLY A 2 -22.71 12.65 7.90
N LEU A 3 -22.80 13.64 7.00
CA LEU A 3 -21.74 13.95 6.06
C LEU A 3 -20.50 14.49 6.79
N LEU A 4 -19.33 14.00 6.39
CA LEU A 4 -18.05 14.56 6.84
C LEU A 4 -17.86 15.98 6.28
N PRO A 5 -17.24 16.90 7.03
CA PRO A 5 -16.78 18.16 6.48
C PRO A 5 -15.87 17.94 5.27
N PRO A 6 -15.93 18.77 4.21
CA PRO A 6 -15.19 18.55 2.96
C PRO A 6 -13.68 18.34 3.14
N GLN A 7 -13.07 19.01 4.12
CA GLN A 7 -11.64 18.91 4.41
C GLN A 7 -11.29 17.54 5.00
N CYS A 8 -12.15 17.02 5.88
CA CYS A 8 -11.99 15.68 6.44
C CYS A 8 -12.21 14.61 5.37
N VAL A 9 -13.21 14.79 4.49
CA VAL A 9 -13.45 13.87 3.37
C VAL A 9 -12.20 13.73 2.52
N ALA A 10 -11.58 14.86 2.11
CA ALA A 10 -10.40 14.82 1.26
C ALA A 10 -9.22 14.05 1.90
N LEU A 11 -8.94 14.30 3.19
CA LEU A 11 -7.87 13.62 3.92
C LEU A 11 -8.16 12.13 4.13
N THR A 12 -9.38 11.79 4.54
CA THR A 12 -9.78 10.39 4.74
C THR A 12 -9.74 9.63 3.42
N HIS A 13 -10.19 10.24 2.32
CA HIS A 13 -10.26 9.57 1.03
C HIS A 13 -8.88 9.14 0.52
N ILE A 14 -7.83 9.94 0.74
CA ILE A 14 -6.45 9.55 0.35
C ILE A 14 -6.03 8.26 1.06
N ASN A 15 -6.28 8.17 2.37
CA ASN A 15 -5.93 6.97 3.15
C ASN A 15 -6.77 5.77 2.75
N VAL A 16 -8.08 5.96 2.52
CA VAL A 16 -8.98 4.89 2.05
C VAL A 16 -8.50 4.33 0.72
N MET A 17 -8.04 5.16 -0.23
CA MET A 17 -7.52 4.65 -1.51
C MET A 17 -6.25 3.81 -1.35
N VAL A 18 -5.38 4.15 -0.38
CA VAL A 18 -4.21 3.33 -0.06
C VAL A 18 -4.62 1.97 0.50
N GLU A 19 -5.58 1.95 1.42
CA GLU A 19 -6.11 0.73 2.02
C GLU A 19 -6.81 -0.16 0.98
N GLU A 20 -7.64 0.41 0.11
CA GLU A 20 -8.29 -0.31 -0.99
C GLU A 20 -7.27 -0.98 -1.93
N MET A 21 -6.20 -0.27 -2.30
CA MET A 21 -5.12 -0.87 -3.11
C MET A 21 -4.41 -2.00 -2.36
N ALA A 22 -4.18 -1.86 -1.06
CA ALA A 22 -3.56 -2.91 -0.25
C ALA A 22 -4.46 -4.15 -0.12
N VAL A 23 -5.78 -3.97 0.01
CA VAL A 23 -6.77 -5.06 0.02
C VAL A 23 -6.81 -5.74 -1.34
N GLU A 24 -6.86 -4.99 -2.44
CA GLU A 24 -6.81 -5.55 -3.79
C GLU A 24 -5.54 -6.37 -4.00
N ALA A 25 -4.39 -5.86 -3.56
CA ALA A 25 -3.12 -6.57 -3.61
C ALA A 25 -3.15 -7.88 -2.80
N ALA A 26 -3.75 -7.87 -1.61
CA ALA A 26 -3.89 -9.06 -0.77
C ALA A 26 -4.82 -10.13 -1.39
N LEU A 27 -5.89 -9.71 -2.04
CA LEU A 27 -6.84 -10.62 -2.71
C LEU A 27 -6.27 -11.21 -4.01
N THR A 28 -5.54 -10.40 -4.77
CA THR A 28 -4.97 -10.79 -6.08
C THR A 28 -3.59 -11.44 -5.97
N GLY A 29 -2.88 -11.20 -4.86
CA GLY A 29 -1.50 -11.62 -4.67
C GLY A 29 -0.51 -10.84 -5.56
N ASP A 30 -0.81 -9.58 -5.90
CA ASP A 30 0.02 -8.73 -6.78
C ASP A 30 1.01 -7.85 -5.97
N PRO A 31 2.32 -8.14 -6.00
CA PRO A 31 3.36 -7.31 -5.37
C PRO A 31 3.40 -5.87 -5.90
N THR A 32 3.14 -5.67 -7.19
CA THR A 32 3.17 -4.34 -7.81
C THR A 32 2.04 -3.47 -7.25
N MET A 33 0.90 -4.06 -6.91
CA MET A 33 -0.21 -3.35 -6.28
C MET A 33 0.12 -2.96 -4.83
N VAL A 34 0.83 -3.81 -4.08
CA VAL A 34 1.38 -3.43 -2.75
C VAL A 34 2.32 -2.23 -2.86
N PHE A 35 3.22 -2.24 -3.85
CA PHE A 35 4.13 -1.12 -4.09
C PHE A 35 3.38 0.18 -4.41
N ARG A 36 2.35 0.12 -5.26
CA ARG A 36 1.52 1.29 -5.56
C ARG A 36 0.84 1.82 -4.31
N ALA A 37 0.24 0.96 -3.49
CA ALA A 37 -0.38 1.37 -2.23
C ALA A 37 0.60 2.14 -1.35
N ILE A 38 1.79 1.59 -1.12
CA ILE A 38 2.81 2.18 -0.25
C ILE A 38 3.44 3.43 -0.88
N ALA A 39 3.53 3.52 -2.20
CA ALA A 39 3.98 4.72 -2.90
C ALA A 39 3.01 5.91 -2.77
N TYR A 40 1.72 5.64 -2.52
CA TYR A 40 0.70 6.66 -2.29
C TYR A 40 0.44 6.93 -0.80
N ASP A 41 1.04 6.15 0.12
CA ASP A 41 0.98 6.44 1.56
C ASP A 41 1.66 7.79 1.86
N PRO A 42 0.96 8.78 2.42
CA PRO A 42 1.49 10.13 2.60
C PRO A 42 2.75 10.21 3.45
N LEU A 43 2.89 9.34 4.47
CA LEU A 43 4.06 9.31 5.33
C LEU A 43 5.26 8.75 4.57
N THR A 44 5.07 7.61 3.90
CA THR A 44 6.12 6.95 3.12
C THR A 44 6.61 7.83 1.98
N ALA A 45 5.69 8.40 1.20
CA ALA A 45 6.01 9.29 0.08
C ALA A 45 6.69 10.61 0.51
N ALA A 46 6.52 11.03 1.77
CA ALA A 46 7.18 12.22 2.31
C ALA A 46 8.67 12.00 2.64
N VAL A 47 9.09 10.75 2.86
CA VAL A 47 10.43 10.45 3.41
C VAL A 47 11.29 9.56 2.51
N LEU A 48 10.68 8.80 1.58
CA LEU A 48 11.39 7.89 0.68
C LEU A 48 11.16 8.25 -0.80
N SER A 49 12.16 8.00 -1.63
CA SER A 49 12.03 7.97 -3.09
C SER A 49 11.32 6.69 -3.56
N LEU A 50 10.79 6.70 -4.79
CA LEU A 50 10.16 5.50 -5.38
C LEU A 50 11.08 4.28 -5.43
N ALA A 51 12.40 4.49 -5.57
CA ALA A 51 13.37 3.40 -5.57
C ALA A 51 13.51 2.79 -4.16
N GLU A 52 13.68 3.62 -3.13
CA GLU A 52 13.73 3.18 -1.74
C GLU A 52 12.44 2.50 -1.30
N ILE A 53 11.28 3.01 -1.74
CA ILE A 53 9.98 2.38 -1.49
C ILE A 53 9.93 0.99 -2.13
N LYS A 54 10.39 0.85 -3.39
CA LYS A 54 10.40 -0.45 -4.06
C LYS A 54 11.27 -1.45 -3.32
N ASP A 55 12.46 -1.05 -2.88
CA ASP A 55 13.37 -1.91 -2.12
C ASP A 55 12.77 -2.31 -0.77
N MET A 56 12.22 -1.34 -0.02
CA MET A 56 11.52 -1.58 1.25
C MET A 56 10.36 -2.57 1.08
N VAL A 57 9.53 -2.41 0.05
CA VAL A 57 8.40 -3.31 -0.22
C VAL A 57 8.86 -4.73 -0.53
N ASN A 58 9.90 -4.88 -1.36
CA ASN A 58 10.48 -6.18 -1.67
C ASN A 58 11.02 -6.87 -0.41
N GLU A 59 11.69 -6.13 0.47
CA GLU A 59 12.19 -6.66 1.75
C GLU A 59 11.03 -7.07 2.67
N MET A 60 10.01 -6.22 2.83
CA MET A 60 8.86 -6.52 3.67
C MET A 60 8.07 -7.74 3.17
N LEU A 61 7.85 -7.86 1.87
CA LEU A 61 7.20 -9.03 1.25
C LEU A 61 8.00 -10.30 1.52
N GLN A 62 9.33 -10.24 1.37
CA GLN A 62 10.20 -11.38 1.60
C GLN A 62 10.23 -11.81 3.07
N GLN A 63 10.29 -10.86 4.00
CA GLN A 63 10.28 -11.14 5.44
C GLN A 63 8.95 -11.75 5.91
N ASN A 64 7.83 -11.33 5.31
CA ASN A 64 6.49 -11.78 5.70
C ASN A 64 5.95 -12.92 4.81
N ARG A 65 6.81 -13.55 3.99
CA ARG A 65 6.43 -14.56 3.01
C ARG A 65 5.52 -15.66 3.58
N ASP A 66 5.81 -16.14 4.77
CA ASP A 66 5.07 -17.25 5.39
C ASP A 66 3.64 -16.87 5.79
N TYR A 67 3.34 -15.57 5.90
CA TYR A 67 2.03 -15.03 6.25
C TYR A 67 1.19 -14.59 5.03
N LEU A 68 1.76 -14.67 3.83
CA LEU A 68 1.18 -14.13 2.59
C LEU A 68 0.91 -15.25 1.57
N PRO A 69 0.07 -16.26 1.88
CA PRO A 69 -0.11 -17.44 1.03
C PRO A 69 -0.72 -17.15 -0.35
N GLN A 70 -1.33 -15.98 -0.54
CA GLN A 70 -1.89 -15.52 -1.83
C GLN A 70 -0.81 -15.08 -2.82
N PHE A 71 0.35 -14.63 -2.33
CA PHE A 71 1.43 -14.08 -3.15
C PHE A 71 2.29 -15.20 -3.73
N LYS A 72 2.31 -15.33 -5.06
CA LYS A 72 3.16 -16.31 -5.77
C LYS A 72 4.58 -15.79 -6.03
N HIS A 73 4.70 -14.46 -6.08
CA HIS A 73 5.96 -13.74 -6.25
C HIS A 73 6.04 -12.68 -5.16
N PHE A 74 7.25 -12.37 -4.70
CA PHE A 74 7.50 -11.45 -3.58
C PHE A 74 8.38 -10.27 -4.01
N ARG A 75 8.36 -9.95 -5.31
CA ARG A 75 9.10 -8.83 -5.89
C ARG A 75 8.25 -8.07 -6.89
N VAL A 76 8.42 -6.75 -6.86
CA VAL A 76 7.77 -5.74 -7.72
C VAL A 76 8.47 -5.60 -9.07
#